data_AF-A0A519I587-F1
#
_entry.id   AF-A0A519I587-F1
#
_cell.length_a   1.000
_cell.length_b   1.000
_cell.length_c   1.000
_cell.angle_alpha   90.00
_cell.angle_beta   90.00
_cell.angle_gamma   90.00
#
_symmetry.space_group_name_H-M   'P 1'
#
loop_
_entity.id
_entity.type
_entity.pdbx_description
1 polymer ?
#
loop_
_entity_poly.entity_id
_entity_poly.type
_entity_poly.pdbx_seq_one_letter_code
_entity_poly.pdbx_strand_id
1 'polypeptide(L)'
;MNARTDSAQLQQNKDMSYHLNNSHLDALEEETIFILREVAAAFERPTLLFSGGKDSLVMLKCAEKAFGTKASGGGIPYPLLMIDTGHN
;
A
#
# COMPACT_ATOMS: atom_id res chain seq x y z
N MET A 1 -17.70 -16.76 -8.10
CA MET A 1 -16.78 -17.82 -7.62
C MET A 1 -16.51 -17.50 -6.15
N ASN A 2 -17.33 -18.05 -5.24
CA ASN A 2 -17.27 -17.69 -3.82
C ASN A 2 -16.32 -18.67 -3.12
N ALA A 3 -15.08 -18.24 -2.90
CA ALA A 3 -14.15 -18.95 -2.04
C ALA A 3 -14.66 -18.83 -0.59
N ARG A 4 -15.54 -19.75 -0.18
CA ARG A 4 -15.79 -19.97 1.25
C ARG A 4 -14.56 -20.68 1.78
N THR A 5 -13.60 -19.91 2.28
CA THR A 5 -12.44 -20.46 2.97
C THR A 5 -12.94 -21.20 4.20
N ASP A 6 -12.66 -22.51 4.26
CA ASP A 6 -13.16 -23.38 5.32
C ASP A 6 -12.50 -23.00 6.64
N SER A 7 -13.29 -22.58 7.64
CA SER A 7 -12.78 -22.05 8.91
C SER A 7 -11.97 -23.07 9.71
N ALA A 8 -12.12 -24.37 9.43
CA ALA A 8 -11.31 -25.44 9.99
C ALA A 8 -9.86 -25.41 9.46
N GLN A 9 -9.62 -25.03 8.20
CA GLN A 9 -8.26 -24.90 7.65
C GLN A 9 -7.52 -23.68 8.21
N LEU A 10 -8.25 -22.61 8.58
CA LEU A 10 -7.66 -21.45 9.26
C LEU A 10 -7.18 -21.80 10.68
N GLN A 11 -7.82 -22.77 11.34
CA GLN A 11 -7.41 -23.22 12.68
C GLN A 11 -6.20 -24.16 12.62
N GLN A 12 -6.13 -25.07 11.64
CA GLN A 12 -4.97 -25.95 11.47
C GLN A 12 -3.66 -25.22 11.14
N ASN A 13 -3.72 -24.07 10.46
CA ASN A 13 -2.54 -23.27 10.12
C ASN A 13 -2.08 -22.33 11.26
N LYS A 14 -2.78 -22.28 12.39
CA LYS A 14 -2.46 -21.35 13.48
C LYS A 14 -1.27 -21.81 14.34
N ASP A 15 -1.04 -23.13 14.39
CA ASP A 15 0.04 -23.74 15.19
C ASP A 15 1.34 -23.94 14.41
N MET A 16 1.34 -23.66 13.09
CA MET A 16 2.54 -23.68 12.27
C MET A 16 3.12 -22.27 12.20
N SER A 17 4.01 -21.95 13.15
CA SER A 17 4.79 -20.72 13.13
C SER A 17 5.76 -20.74 11.94
N TYR A 18 5.26 -20.35 10.78
CA TYR A 18 6.11 -20.00 9.65
C TYR A 18 6.80 -18.69 10.01
N HIS A 19 8.06 -18.75 10.43
CA HIS A 19 8.91 -17.57 10.53
C HIS A 19 9.18 -17.03 9.12
N LEU A 20 8.27 -16.16 8.66
CA LEU A 20 8.46 -15.37 7.46
C LEU A 20 9.53 -14.31 7.76
N ASN A 21 10.68 -14.44 7.11
CA ASN A 21 11.69 -13.40 7.14
C ASN A 21 11.25 -12.26 6.21
N ASN A 22 10.77 -11.16 6.81
CA ASN A 22 10.28 -10.00 6.08
C ASN A 22 11.35 -8.93 5.84
N SER A 23 12.63 -9.18 6.16
CA SER A 23 13.69 -8.16 6.07
C SER A 23 13.79 -7.52 4.69
N HIS A 24 13.54 -8.29 3.62
CA HIS A 24 13.50 -7.77 2.26
C HIS A 24 12.29 -6.85 2.02
N LEU A 25 11.12 -7.20 2.54
CA LEU A 25 9.91 -6.37 2.42
C LEU A 25 10.03 -5.09 3.23
N ASP A 26 10.63 -5.15 4.42
CA ASP A 26 10.92 -3.98 5.25
C ASP A 26 11.87 -3.03 4.50
N ALA A 27 12.92 -3.57 3.88
CA ALA A 27 13.84 -2.77 3.06
C ALA A 27 13.14 -2.09 1.86
N LEU A 28 12.28 -2.83 1.13
CA LEU A 28 11.51 -2.27 0.02
C LEU A 28 10.51 -1.20 0.49
N GLU A 29 9.90 -1.39 1.65
CA GLU A 29 8.97 -0.42 2.22
C GLU A 29 9.68 0.88 2.61
N GLU A 30 10.84 0.79 3.28
CA GLU A 30 11.65 1.96 3.65
C GLU A 30 12.15 2.71 2.40
N GLU A 31 12.64 1.99 1.39
CA GLU A 31 13.07 2.60 0.12
C GLU A 31 11.90 3.31 -0.59
N THR A 32 10.72 2.69 -0.60
CA THR A 32 9.52 3.29 -1.19
C THR A 32 9.11 4.56 -0.43
N ILE A 33 9.07 4.51 0.90
CA ILE A 33 8.72 5.67 1.75
C ILE A 33 9.70 6.81 1.51
N PHE A 34 11.01 6.51 1.44
CA PHE A 34 12.04 7.48 1.13
C PHE A 34 11.78 8.16 -0.22
N ILE A 35 11.59 7.39 -1.30
CA ILE A 35 11.31 7.93 -2.63
C ILE A 35 10.06 8.81 -2.63
N LEU A 36 8.98 8.38 -1.97
CA LEU A 36 7.74 9.17 -1.90
C LEU A 36 7.95 10.53 -1.22
N ARG A 37 8.77 10.58 -0.15
CA ARG A 37 9.12 11.83 0.55
C ARG A 37 10.02 12.73 -0.29
N GLU A 38 11.01 12.17 -0.97
CA GLU A 38 11.87 12.93 -1.88
C GLU A 38 11.08 13.54 -3.04
N VAL A 39 10.15 12.78 -3.64
CA VAL A 39 9.26 13.31 -4.69
C VAL A 39 8.37 14.43 -4.15
N ALA A 40 7.84 14.29 -2.93
CA ALA A 40 7.04 15.35 -2.30
C ALA A 40 7.85 16.63 -2.06
N ALA A 41 9.14 16.50 -1.76
CA ALA A 41 10.04 17.63 -1.50
C ALA A 41 10.59 18.28 -2.78
N ALA A 42 10.84 17.49 -3.82
CA ALA A 42 11.50 17.93 -5.04
C ALA A 42 10.55 18.53 -6.10
N PHE A 43 9.27 18.16 -6.09
CA PHE A 43 8.31 18.56 -7.12
C PHE A 43 7.18 19.43 -6.56
N GLU A 44 6.80 20.47 -7.29
CA GLU A 44 5.74 21.40 -6.88
C GLU A 44 4.33 20.78 -6.98
N ARG A 45 4.09 19.93 -8.00
CA ARG A 45 2.77 19.37 -8.32
C ARG A 45 2.81 17.87 -8.64
N PRO A 46 3.31 17.01 -7.73
CA PRO A 46 3.26 15.57 -7.94
C PRO A 46 1.83 15.05 -7.85
N THR A 47 1.62 13.83 -8.36
CA THR A 47 0.38 13.07 -8.22
C THR A 47 0.72 11.60 -8.08
N LEU A 48 -0.07 10.86 -7.31
CA LEU A 48 0.03 9.40 -7.27
C LEU A 48 -1.00 8.80 -8.25
N LEU A 49 -0.52 8.14 -9.30
CA LEU A 49 -1.37 7.41 -10.23
C LEU A 49 -2.00 6.21 -9.51
N PHE A 50 -3.31 6.08 -9.60
CA PHE A 50 -4.09 5.08 -8.89
C PHE A 50 -5.05 4.37 -9.84
N SER A 51 -4.87 3.06 -10.02
CA SER A 51 -5.72 2.24 -10.89
C SER A 51 -6.76 1.40 -10.15
N GLY A 52 -6.70 1.36 -8.81
CA GLY A 52 -7.49 0.43 -8.00
C GLY A 52 -6.96 -1.01 -8.01
N GLY A 53 -5.88 -1.29 -8.76
CA GLY A 53 -5.20 -2.59 -8.75
C GLY A 53 -4.30 -2.80 -7.53
N LYS A 54 -3.84 -4.05 -7.33
CA LYS A 54 -3.01 -4.45 -6.17
C LYS A 54 -1.78 -3.56 -5.98
N ASP A 55 -1.10 -3.21 -7.07
CA ASP A 55 0.17 -2.48 -7.02
C ASP A 55 -0.10 -1.02 -6.57
N SER A 56 -1.15 -0.40 -7.10
CA SER A 56 -1.56 0.94 -6.69
C SER A 56 -2.10 1.01 -5.24
N LEU A 57 -2.69 -0.08 -4.74
CA LEU A 57 -3.10 -0.19 -3.33
C LEU A 57 -1.89 -0.28 -2.39
N VAL A 58 -0.87 -1.04 -2.76
CA VAL A 58 0.40 -1.09 -2.00
C VAL A 58 1.05 0.29 -1.99
N MET A 59 1.14 0.96 -3.14
CA MET A 59 1.68 2.32 -3.22
C MET A 59 0.90 3.32 -2.37
N LEU A 60 -0.44 3.26 -2.39
CA LEU A 60 -1.28 4.09 -1.53
C LEU A 60 -0.96 3.82 -0.05
N LYS A 61 -0.77 2.55 0.33
CA LYS A 61 -0.45 2.21 1.72
C LYS A 61 0.93 2.71 2.15
N CYS A 62 1.94 2.60 1.28
CA CYS A 62 3.26 3.19 1.52
C CYS A 62 3.19 4.71 1.66
N ALA A 63 2.37 5.39 0.84
CA ALA A 63 2.15 6.84 0.96
C ALA A 63 1.48 7.23 2.28
N GLU A 64 0.49 6.48 2.75
CA GLU A 64 -0.09 6.67 4.10
C GLU A 64 0.95 6.49 5.21
N LYS A 65 1.86 5.51 5.08
CA LYS A 65 2.97 5.34 6.04
C LYS A 65 3.97 6.50 5.97
N ALA A 66 4.24 7.02 4.78
CA ALA A 66 5.17 8.13 4.59
C ALA A 66 4.68 9.45 5.21
N PHE A 67 3.38 9.75 5.12
CA PHE A 67 2.81 11.07 5.46
C PHE A 67 1.71 11.04 6.52
N GLY A 68 1.36 9.87 7.03
CA GLY A 68 0.23 9.68 7.94
C GLY A 68 -1.12 9.64 7.22
N THR A 69 -2.15 9.31 7.98
CA THR A 69 -3.55 9.33 7.51
C THR A 69 -4.23 10.60 8.00
N LYS A 70 -5.36 10.94 7.36
CA LYS A 70 -6.24 12.04 7.84
C LYS A 70 -6.64 11.86 9.30
N ALA A 71 -6.88 10.61 9.73
CA ALA A 71 -7.27 10.29 11.11
C ALA A 71 -6.15 10.57 12.13
N SER A 72 -4.89 10.47 11.73
CA SER A 72 -3.73 10.80 12.57
C SER A 72 -3.28 12.26 12.44
N GLY A 73 -4.09 13.13 11.81
CA GLY A 73 -3.76 14.54 11.56
C GLY A 73 -2.74 14.77 10.43
N GLY A 74 -2.32 13.71 9.75
CA GLY A 74 -1.44 13.76 8.58
C GLY A 74 -2.23 13.68 7.27
N GLY A 75 -1.51 13.38 6.20
CA GLY A 75 -2.13 13.15 4.89
C GLY A 75 -1.14 13.31 3.75
N ILE A 76 -1.41 12.56 2.68
CA ILE A 76 -0.64 12.62 1.44
C ILE A 76 -0.72 14.05 0.88
N PRO A 77 0.41 14.74 0.63
CA PRO A 77 0.44 16.16 0.26
C PRO A 77 0.09 16.42 -1.21
N TYR A 78 -0.30 15.38 -1.95
CA TYR A 78 -0.64 15.43 -3.37
C TYR A 78 -1.87 14.57 -3.68
N PRO A 79 -2.60 14.88 -4.77
CA PRO A 79 -3.81 14.14 -5.12
C PRO A 79 -3.50 12.77 -5.73
N LEU A 80 -4.45 11.85 -5.53
CA LEU A 80 -4.56 10.61 -6.31
C LEU A 80 -5.19 10.91 -7.66
N LEU A 81 -4.67 10.31 -8.73
CA LEU A 81 -5.24 10.42 -10.07
C LEU A 81 -5.61 9.04 -10.61
N MET A 82 -6.89 8.84 -10.88
CA MET A 82 -7.40 7.66 -11.57
C MET A 82 -7.81 8.03 -12.99
N ILE A 83 -7.35 7.24 -13.96
CA ILE A 83 -7.73 7.40 -15.37
C ILE A 83 -8.82 6.39 -15.66
N ASP A 84 -10.02 6.88 -16.00
CA ASP A 84 -11.13 6.05 -16.44
C ASP A 84 -11.02 5.80 -17.95
N THR A 85 -11.07 4.53 -18.34
CA THR A 85 -11.02 4.11 -19.76
C THR A 85 -12.41 3.93 -20.37
N GLY A 86 -13.48 4.09 -19.59
CA GLY A 86 -14.86 4.01 -20.07
C GLY A 86 -15.43 2.60 -20.21
N HIS A 87 -14.80 1.59 -19.59
CA HIS A 87 -15.18 0.17 -19.67
C HIS A 87 -15.85 -0.38 -18.38
N ASN A 88 -16.54 0.49 -17.64
CA ASN A 88 -17.14 0.15 -16.33
C ASN A 88 -18.42 -0.67 -16.43
#